data_AF-A0A430LTE2-F1
#
_entry.id   AF-A0A430LTE2-F1
#
_cell.length_a   1.000
_cell.length_b   1.000
_cell.length_c   1.000
_cell.angle_alpha   90.00
_cell.angle_beta   90.00
_cell.angle_gamma   90.00
#
_symmetry.space_group_name_H-M   'P 1'
#
loop_
_entity.id
_entity.type
_entity.pdbx_description
1 polymer ?
#
loop_
_entity_poly.entity_id
_entity_poly.type
_entity_poly.pdbx_seq_one_letter_code
_entity_poly.pdbx_strand_id
1 'polypeptide(L)'
;MRTRSSDAKADADQASSSTSHGRKRSLDETATAAAEPKPKQAKKGRRASASQAEASTSSEQTQKPRLITPDLEFDWDRDKLRDPRPTPGRVKRPRYSDLDITEEFKQRFHIPIPRPRDFEHKALADPSATFHDLYVCHKKGPNGSPTYDSAGFQLDYDKVAKWMKPVAYNKKRMVKGMERHLEEQEKEDEAMINSFFVGGKHPGKYKGGQYMDFLKDHVSKDLGVPWHQIDSKRVKEWEEKGFEKINADEWWHEPNEEERKRFMKMLEGGSLRKDL
;
A
#
# COMPACT_ATOMS: atom_id res chain seq x y z
N MET A 1 52.42 -45.10 -6.20
CA MET A 1 52.15 -46.49 -5.75
C MET A 1 50.65 -46.70 -5.71
N ARG A 2 50.15 -47.72 -6.44
CA ARG A 2 48.91 -48.52 -6.28
C ARG A 2 47.58 -47.77 -6.03
N THR A 3 46.66 -47.63 -7.01
CA THR A 3 45.57 -48.57 -7.45
C THR A 3 44.65 -49.00 -6.28
N ARG A 4 43.30 -49.06 -6.33
CA ARG A 4 42.36 -49.41 -7.40
C ARG A 4 40.91 -49.36 -6.85
N SER A 5 39.92 -49.19 -7.75
CA SER A 5 38.60 -49.87 -7.82
C SER A 5 37.54 -49.63 -6.73
N SER A 6 36.22 -49.66 -6.99
CA SER A 6 35.42 -50.12 -8.15
C SER A 6 33.94 -49.69 -8.02
N ASP A 7 33.28 -49.68 -9.17
CA ASP A 7 31.85 -49.62 -9.49
C ASP A 7 30.89 -50.47 -8.62
N ALA A 8 29.61 -50.08 -8.59
CA ALA A 8 28.50 -50.94 -9.07
C ALA A 8 27.11 -50.24 -9.02
N LYS A 9 26.40 -50.35 -10.15
CA LYS A 9 24.94 -50.22 -10.35
C LYS A 9 24.16 -51.29 -9.57
N ALA A 10 22.91 -50.99 -9.18
CA ALA A 10 21.81 -51.95 -9.23
C ALA A 10 20.43 -51.23 -9.23
N ASP A 11 19.67 -51.46 -10.30
CA ASP A 11 18.21 -51.36 -10.39
C ASP A 11 17.53 -52.41 -9.48
N ALA A 12 16.33 -52.10 -8.96
CA ALA A 12 15.27 -53.09 -8.77
C ALA A 12 13.89 -52.43 -8.63
N ASP A 13 13.01 -52.89 -9.53
CA ASP A 13 11.59 -52.63 -9.74
C ASP A 13 10.61 -53.11 -8.64
N GLN A 14 9.34 -52.73 -8.86
CA GLN A 14 8.05 -53.31 -8.38
C GLN A 14 7.37 -52.62 -7.18
N ALA A 15 6.04 -52.41 -7.15
CA ALA A 15 4.96 -52.63 -8.11
C ALA A 15 3.67 -51.89 -7.66
N SER A 16 2.87 -51.50 -8.65
CA SER A 16 1.39 -51.47 -8.72
C SER A 16 0.54 -51.13 -7.47
N SER A 17 -0.33 -50.12 -7.62
CA SER A 17 -1.76 -50.45 -7.72
C SER A 17 -2.54 -49.40 -8.52
N SER A 18 -3.18 -49.91 -9.54
CA SER A 18 -4.19 -49.28 -10.39
C SER A 18 -5.54 -49.21 -9.66
N THR A 19 -6.28 -48.11 -9.81
CA THR A 19 -7.72 -48.22 -9.99
C THR A 19 -8.25 -47.10 -10.88
N SER A 20 -8.50 -47.47 -12.13
CA SER A 20 -9.37 -46.80 -13.08
C SER A 20 -10.83 -47.06 -12.71
N HIS A 21 -11.69 -46.04 -12.70
CA HIS A 21 -13.09 -46.21 -13.12
C HIS A 21 -13.67 -44.90 -13.68
N GLY A 22 -13.82 -44.89 -15.01
CA GLY A 22 -15.15 -45.00 -15.62
C GLY A 22 -16.17 -43.89 -15.37
N ARG A 23 -16.07 -42.86 -16.21
CA ARG A 23 -17.14 -42.05 -16.84
C ARG A 23 -18.57 -42.66 -16.77
N LYS A 24 -19.58 -41.85 -16.41
CA LYS A 24 -20.90 -41.89 -17.06
C LYS A 24 -21.59 -40.51 -17.06
N ARG A 25 -22.10 -40.19 -18.24
CA ARG A 25 -22.78 -38.98 -18.70
C ARG A 25 -24.29 -39.29 -18.68
N SER A 26 -25.16 -38.37 -18.29
CA SER A 26 -26.53 -38.31 -18.82
C SER A 26 -27.04 -36.87 -18.83
N LEU A 27 -27.45 -36.47 -20.03
CA LEU A 27 -28.33 -35.35 -20.36
C LEU A 27 -29.78 -35.88 -20.45
N ASP A 28 -30.68 -34.96 -20.79
CA ASP A 28 -32.12 -35.07 -21.12
C ASP A 28 -33.12 -34.99 -19.96
N GLU A 29 -34.29 -34.38 -20.11
CA GLU A 29 -34.79 -33.26 -20.92
C GLU A 29 -36.24 -33.00 -20.41
N THR A 30 -36.68 -31.73 -20.48
CA THR A 30 -38.07 -31.21 -20.61
C THR A 30 -39.25 -31.74 -19.76
N ALA A 31 -39.99 -30.82 -19.12
CA ALA A 31 -41.45 -30.66 -19.28
C ALA A 31 -41.99 -29.37 -18.63
N THR A 32 -42.89 -28.70 -19.35
CA THR A 32 -43.52 -27.39 -19.13
C THR A 32 -44.95 -27.54 -18.59
N ALA A 33 -45.40 -26.70 -17.64
CA ALA A 33 -46.80 -26.30 -17.39
C ALA A 33 -46.81 -25.21 -16.28
N ALA A 34 -47.09 -23.92 -16.52
CA ALA A 34 -48.35 -23.23 -16.83
C ALA A 34 -49.31 -23.01 -15.64
N ALA A 35 -49.46 -21.72 -15.25
CA ALA A 35 -50.63 -21.01 -14.69
C ALA A 35 -51.22 -21.44 -13.32
N GLU A 36 -51.79 -20.61 -12.42
CA GLU A 36 -51.81 -19.17 -12.08
C GLU A 36 -52.59 -19.07 -10.70
N PRO A 37 -53.15 -17.95 -10.16
CA PRO A 37 -52.83 -17.47 -8.80
C PRO A 37 -53.98 -17.30 -7.76
N LYS A 38 -53.60 -16.97 -6.50
CA LYS A 38 -54.31 -16.13 -5.46
C LYS A 38 -55.56 -16.73 -4.75
N PRO A 39 -55.92 -16.33 -3.50
CA PRO A 39 -56.29 -14.95 -3.16
C PRO A 39 -55.92 -14.37 -1.78
N LYS A 40 -56.01 -13.04 -1.76
CA LYS A 40 -56.01 -12.11 -0.64
C LYS A 40 -57.28 -12.27 0.21
N GLN A 41 -57.17 -12.12 1.53
CA GLN A 41 -58.29 -11.66 2.37
C GLN A 41 -57.97 -10.29 2.97
N ALA A 42 -59.01 -9.47 3.09
CA ALA A 42 -58.96 -8.07 3.45
C ALA A 42 -59.91 -7.77 4.62
N LYS A 43 -59.51 -6.78 5.44
CA LYS A 43 -60.31 -5.77 6.18
C LYS A 43 -61.30 -6.20 7.28
N LYS A 44 -61.10 -5.66 8.50
CA LYS A 44 -61.87 -4.52 9.11
C LYS A 44 -61.44 -4.32 10.58
N GLY A 45 -60.99 -3.12 10.97
CA GLY A 45 -61.74 -2.16 11.81
C GLY A 45 -61.37 -2.32 13.30
N ARG A 46 -61.36 -1.33 14.21
CA ARG A 46 -61.81 0.06 14.25
C ARG A 46 -61.33 0.66 15.60
N ARG A 47 -61.07 1.98 15.60
CA ARG A 47 -61.17 2.97 16.70
C ARG A 47 -60.00 3.23 17.67
N ALA A 48 -59.78 4.54 17.82
CA ALA A 48 -58.87 5.30 18.65
C ALA A 48 -59.10 5.18 20.17
N SER A 49 -58.02 5.40 20.92
CA SER A 49 -58.03 6.11 22.20
C SER A 49 -56.70 6.84 22.39
N ALA A 50 -56.79 8.15 22.59
CA ALA A 50 -55.69 9.05 22.90
C ALA A 50 -55.40 9.06 24.41
N SER A 51 -54.13 8.92 24.79
CA SER A 51 -53.50 9.22 26.09
C SER A 51 -52.17 8.46 26.11
N GLN A 52 -50.97 8.98 26.33
CA GLN A 52 -50.45 10.26 26.77
C GLN A 52 -49.23 10.55 25.89
N ALA A 53 -49.06 11.80 25.48
CA ALA A 53 -47.77 12.28 25.03
C ALA A 53 -46.87 12.39 26.28
N GLU A 54 -46.16 11.32 26.62
CA GLU A 54 -44.93 11.49 27.38
C GLU A 54 -43.98 12.24 26.47
N ALA A 55 -43.72 13.49 26.86
CA ALA A 55 -42.67 14.31 26.29
C ALA A 55 -41.40 13.49 26.29
N SER A 56 -41.07 12.94 25.12
CA SER A 56 -39.75 12.40 24.86
C SER A 56 -38.82 13.59 25.02
N THR A 57 -38.17 13.67 26.17
CA THR A 57 -36.93 14.41 26.33
C THR A 57 -35.99 13.81 25.28
N SER A 58 -36.02 14.42 24.10
CA SER A 58 -34.97 14.34 23.11
C SER A 58 -33.72 14.80 23.83
N SER A 59 -33.02 13.86 24.45
CA SER A 59 -31.61 14.03 24.70
C SER A 59 -31.03 14.38 23.35
N GLU A 60 -30.47 15.58 23.24
CA GLU A 60 -29.61 15.94 22.13
C GLU A 60 -28.46 14.93 22.14
N GLN A 61 -28.66 13.78 21.52
CA GLN A 61 -27.58 12.93 21.08
C GLN A 61 -26.87 13.75 20.03
N THR A 62 -25.89 14.53 20.47
CA THR A 62 -24.92 15.19 19.61
C THR A 62 -24.31 14.07 18.77
N GLN A 63 -24.78 13.93 17.53
CA GLN A 63 -24.25 12.94 16.62
C GLN A 63 -22.77 13.26 16.42
N LYS A 64 -21.91 12.30 16.75
CA LYS A 64 -20.46 12.48 16.59
C LYS A 64 -20.15 12.89 15.14
N PRO A 65 -19.27 13.89 14.93
CA PRO A 65 -18.94 14.31 13.58
C PRO A 65 -18.30 13.15 12.80
N ARG A 66 -18.49 13.15 11.48
CA ARG A 66 -17.84 12.16 10.62
C ARG A 66 -16.35 12.49 10.49
N LEU A 67 -15.49 11.49 10.61
CA LEU A 67 -14.05 11.63 10.36
C LEU A 67 -13.81 12.04 8.90
N ILE A 68 -13.08 13.13 8.68
CA ILE A 68 -12.71 13.64 7.36
C ILE A 68 -11.19 13.74 7.21
N THR A 69 -10.72 13.84 5.97
CA THR A 69 -9.29 13.93 5.62
C THR A 69 -8.53 14.99 6.42
N PRO A 70 -9.03 16.24 6.60
CA PRO A 70 -8.34 17.27 7.37
C PRO A 70 -8.12 16.91 8.85
N ASP A 71 -8.99 16.10 9.46
CA ASP A 71 -8.86 15.70 10.87
C ASP A 71 -7.62 14.83 11.13
N LEU A 72 -7.08 14.20 10.07
CA LEU A 72 -5.93 13.32 10.12
C LEU A 72 -4.62 14.02 9.75
N GLU A 73 -4.69 15.27 9.25
CA GLU A 73 -3.52 15.98 8.74
C GLU A 73 -2.62 16.49 9.85
N PHE A 74 -1.31 16.33 9.67
CA PHE A 74 -0.30 16.84 10.58
C PHE A 74 0.91 17.38 9.80
N ASP A 75 1.78 18.11 10.51
CA ASP A 75 3.06 18.56 9.96
C ASP A 75 4.22 17.90 10.72
N TRP A 76 5.30 17.61 10.00
CA TRP A 76 6.53 17.13 10.60
C TRP A 76 7.23 18.26 11.36
N ASP A 77 7.85 17.93 12.49
CA ASP A 77 8.74 18.82 13.20
C ASP A 77 10.04 19.00 12.41
N ARG A 78 10.11 20.09 11.63
CA ARG A 78 11.20 20.32 10.67
C ARG A 78 12.54 20.56 11.35
N ASP A 79 12.53 21.03 12.60
CA ASP A 79 13.75 21.28 13.37
C ASP A 79 14.40 19.96 13.83
N LYS A 80 13.63 18.86 13.85
CA LYS A 80 14.12 17.52 14.12
C LYS A 80 14.56 16.76 12.86
N LEU A 81 14.41 17.33 11.67
CA LEU A 81 14.85 16.68 10.43
C LEU A 81 16.29 17.12 10.11
N ARG A 82 17.15 16.17 9.70
CA ARG A 82 18.50 16.48 9.18
C ARG A 82 18.48 17.49 8.04
N ASP A 83 17.48 17.40 7.18
CA ASP A 83 17.26 18.36 6.11
C ASP A 83 15.83 18.92 6.23
N PRO A 84 15.68 20.18 6.71
CA PRO A 84 14.39 20.78 6.97
C PRO A 84 13.68 21.21 5.67
N ARG A 85 14.30 21.15 4.49
CA ARG A 85 13.68 21.59 3.23
C ARG A 85 12.43 20.76 2.89
N PRO A 86 11.43 21.34 2.20
CA PRO A 86 10.24 20.61 1.79
C PRO A 86 10.62 19.43 0.89
N THR A 87 9.82 18.36 0.93
CA THR A 87 10.03 17.23 0.02
C THR A 87 9.41 17.55 -1.34
N PRO A 88 10.19 17.59 -2.43
CA PRO A 88 9.67 17.83 -3.77
C PRO A 88 8.57 16.84 -4.17
N GLY A 89 7.57 17.31 -4.91
CA GLY A 89 6.42 16.51 -5.35
C GLY A 89 5.34 16.27 -4.30
N ARG A 90 5.56 16.61 -3.03
CA ARG A 90 4.52 16.56 -1.99
C ARG A 90 3.60 17.78 -2.12
N VAL A 91 2.31 17.54 -2.33
CA VAL A 91 1.30 18.60 -2.55
C VAL A 91 0.36 18.74 -1.35
N LYS A 92 0.05 17.63 -0.67
CA LYS A 92 -0.85 17.59 0.49
C LYS A 92 -0.08 17.33 1.79
N ARG A 93 -0.70 17.68 2.92
CA ARG A 93 -0.14 17.37 4.24
C ARG A 93 -0.18 15.86 4.49
N PRO A 94 0.84 15.30 5.18
CA PRO A 94 0.79 13.94 5.68
C PRO A 94 -0.43 13.69 6.56
N ARG A 95 -0.92 12.46 6.55
CA ARG A 95 -2.11 12.04 7.33
C ARG A 95 -1.86 10.82 8.18
N TYR A 96 -2.40 10.80 9.39
CA TYR A 96 -2.40 9.60 10.23
C TYR A 96 -3.18 8.46 9.56
N SER A 97 -2.61 7.26 9.58
CA SER A 97 -3.26 6.02 9.19
C SER A 97 -3.96 5.38 10.38
N ASP A 98 -4.83 4.39 10.15
CA ASP A 98 -5.51 3.60 11.20
C ASP A 98 -4.56 3.03 12.27
N LEU A 99 -3.29 2.79 11.93
CA LEU A 99 -2.23 2.32 12.84
C LEU A 99 -1.60 3.43 13.68
N ASP A 100 -1.68 4.68 13.22
CA ASP A 100 -1.08 5.85 13.88
C ASP A 100 -2.04 6.47 14.93
N ILE A 101 -3.35 6.21 14.80
CA ILE A 101 -4.39 6.85 15.63
C ILE A 101 -4.87 5.93 16.75
N THR A 102 -5.02 6.50 17.93
CA THR A 102 -5.53 5.80 19.11
C THR A 102 -7.02 5.52 18.99
N GLU A 103 -7.50 4.48 19.68
CA GLU A 103 -8.93 4.19 19.77
C GLU A 103 -9.72 5.34 20.41
N GLU A 104 -9.13 6.05 21.39
CA GLU A 104 -9.72 7.25 21.98
C GLU A 104 -9.95 8.37 20.96
N PHE A 105 -9.03 8.53 20.00
CA PHE A 105 -9.21 9.48 18.92
C PHE A 105 -10.37 9.07 18.01
N LYS A 106 -10.40 7.79 17.58
CA LYS A 106 -11.48 7.25 16.73
C LYS A 106 -12.86 7.39 17.37
N GLN A 107 -12.94 7.20 18.68
CA GLN A 107 -14.19 7.35 19.45
C GLN A 107 -14.78 8.76 19.41
N ARG A 108 -14.02 9.80 19.05
CA ARG A 108 -14.54 11.17 18.89
C ARG A 108 -15.40 11.32 17.64
N PHE A 109 -15.23 10.42 16.67
CA PHE A 109 -15.87 10.50 15.36
C PHE A 109 -16.87 9.37 15.14
N HIS A 110 -17.81 9.59 14.22
CA HIS A 110 -18.59 8.53 13.63
C HIS A 110 -17.84 7.94 12.43
N ILE A 111 -17.46 6.67 12.52
CA ILE A 111 -16.85 5.89 11.43
C ILE A 111 -17.86 4.82 11.01
N PRO A 112 -18.34 4.80 9.76
CA PRO A 112 -19.29 3.79 9.30
C PRO A 112 -18.73 2.37 9.44
N ILE A 113 -19.47 1.49 10.13
CA ILE A 113 -19.09 0.08 10.26
C ILE A 113 -19.45 -0.62 8.94
N PRO A 114 -18.46 -1.13 8.19
CA PRO A 114 -18.72 -1.83 6.93
C PRO A 114 -19.36 -3.20 7.21
N ARG A 115 -20.05 -3.74 6.20
CA ARG A 115 -20.48 -5.14 6.24
C ARG A 115 -19.26 -6.08 6.22
N PRO A 116 -19.34 -7.28 6.81
CA PRO A 116 -18.25 -8.24 6.76
C PRO A 116 -17.78 -8.51 5.33
N ARG A 117 -16.45 -8.50 5.11
CA ARG A 117 -15.76 -8.70 3.81
C ARG A 117 -15.94 -7.58 2.77
N ASP A 118 -16.54 -6.46 3.15
CA ASP A 118 -16.69 -5.30 2.26
C ASP A 118 -15.50 -4.32 2.43
N PHE A 119 -14.30 -4.79 2.08
CA PHE A 119 -13.05 -4.04 2.26
C PHE A 119 -13.04 -2.73 1.47
N GLU A 120 -13.57 -2.76 0.25
CA GLU A 120 -13.69 -1.58 -0.61
C GLU A 120 -14.59 -0.52 0.03
N HIS A 121 -15.75 -0.92 0.53
CA HIS A 121 -16.69 0.02 1.12
C HIS A 121 -16.17 0.59 2.45
N LYS A 122 -15.40 -0.19 3.22
CA LYS A 122 -14.65 0.32 4.38
C LYS A 122 -13.63 1.37 3.93
N ALA A 123 -12.77 1.00 2.98
CA ALA A 123 -11.70 1.85 2.49
C ALA A 123 -12.27 3.16 1.92
N LEU A 124 -13.42 3.15 1.24
CA LEU A 124 -14.03 4.38 0.70
C LEU A 124 -14.72 5.25 1.77
N ALA A 125 -15.18 4.65 2.87
CA ALA A 125 -15.97 5.36 3.89
C ALA A 125 -15.11 6.04 4.96
N ASP A 126 -13.97 5.42 5.30
CA ASP A 126 -13.06 5.81 6.38
C ASP A 126 -11.74 6.35 5.80
N PRO A 127 -11.45 7.65 5.94
CA PRO A 127 -10.21 8.25 5.47
C PRO A 127 -8.92 7.74 6.11
N SER A 128 -9.01 7.05 7.26
CA SER A 128 -7.86 6.45 7.95
C SER A 128 -7.54 5.03 7.49
N ALA A 129 -8.50 4.37 6.82
CA ALA A 129 -8.38 2.97 6.45
C ALA A 129 -7.21 2.72 5.49
N THR A 130 -6.58 1.55 5.64
CA THR A 130 -5.54 1.09 4.71
C THR A 130 -6.07 1.09 3.27
N PHE A 131 -5.27 1.64 2.36
CA PHE A 131 -5.59 1.78 0.93
C PHE A 131 -6.78 2.69 0.59
N HIS A 132 -7.32 3.49 1.53
CA HIS A 132 -8.37 4.49 1.26
C HIS A 132 -8.10 5.26 -0.04
N ASP A 133 -6.89 5.81 -0.17
CA ASP A 133 -6.48 6.63 -1.32
C ASP A 133 -6.46 5.86 -2.63
N LEU A 134 -6.11 4.57 -2.60
CA LEU A 134 -6.07 3.71 -3.78
C LEU A 134 -7.49 3.45 -4.29
N TYR A 135 -8.42 3.11 -3.39
CA TYR A 135 -9.83 2.91 -3.73
C TYR A 135 -10.49 4.20 -4.21
N VAL A 136 -10.19 5.34 -3.59
CA VAL A 136 -10.68 6.66 -4.03
C VAL A 136 -10.13 7.00 -5.42
N CYS A 137 -8.84 6.81 -5.66
CA CYS A 137 -8.22 7.01 -6.98
C CYS A 137 -8.87 6.12 -8.05
N HIS A 138 -9.02 4.83 -7.76
CA HIS A 138 -9.64 3.88 -8.69
C HIS A 138 -11.11 4.24 -9.00
N LYS A 139 -11.89 4.59 -7.98
CA LYS A 139 -13.31 4.96 -8.12
C LYS A 139 -13.51 6.24 -8.93
N LYS A 140 -12.60 7.22 -8.81
CA LYS A 140 -12.66 8.46 -9.60
C LYS A 140 -12.39 8.24 -11.10
N GLY A 141 -11.66 7.20 -11.45
CA GLY A 141 -11.32 6.89 -12.84
C GLY A 141 -10.19 7.76 -13.43
N PRO A 142 -9.76 7.49 -14.67
CA PRO A 142 -8.61 8.15 -15.30
C PRO A 142 -8.82 9.64 -15.54
N ASN A 143 -10.07 10.06 -15.76
CA ASN A 143 -10.45 11.45 -15.99
C ASN A 143 -10.95 12.16 -14.71
N GLY A 144 -10.79 11.51 -13.56
CA GLY A 144 -11.19 12.06 -12.28
C GLY A 144 -10.23 13.13 -11.76
N SER A 145 -10.63 13.82 -10.69
CA SER A 145 -9.73 14.76 -10.01
C SER A 145 -8.52 14.03 -9.39
N PRO A 146 -7.34 14.66 -9.30
CA PRO A 146 -6.18 14.07 -8.66
C PRO A 146 -6.48 13.51 -7.27
N THR A 147 -5.88 12.38 -6.95
CA THR A 147 -5.91 11.76 -5.61
C THR A 147 -4.50 11.69 -5.08
N TYR A 148 -4.36 11.87 -3.77
CA TYR A 148 -3.07 11.93 -3.09
C TYR A 148 -3.02 10.83 -2.03
N ASP A 149 -1.85 10.22 -1.84
CA ASP A 149 -1.62 9.23 -0.80
C ASP A 149 -1.60 9.84 0.61
N SER A 150 -1.39 9.01 1.63
CA SER A 150 -1.29 9.42 3.04
C SER A 150 -0.05 10.27 3.33
N ALA A 151 0.96 10.23 2.46
CA ALA A 151 2.17 11.04 2.54
C ALA A 151 2.05 12.38 1.78
N GLY A 152 0.98 12.55 1.02
CA GLY A 152 0.63 13.77 0.30
C GLY A 152 1.13 13.87 -1.14
N PHE A 153 1.55 12.75 -1.74
CA PHE A 153 1.98 12.67 -3.14
C PHE A 153 0.83 12.26 -4.06
N GLN A 154 0.81 12.81 -5.27
CA GLN A 154 -0.21 12.43 -6.25
C GLN A 154 -0.02 10.99 -6.70
N LEU A 155 -1.12 10.23 -6.71
CA LEU A 155 -1.17 8.87 -7.24
C LEU A 155 -1.29 8.88 -8.76
N ASP A 156 -0.69 7.87 -9.38
CA ASP A 156 -0.86 7.56 -10.79
C ASP A 156 -2.02 6.59 -10.98
N TYR A 157 -3.05 7.00 -11.74
CA TYR A 157 -4.23 6.18 -11.93
C TYR A 157 -3.90 4.83 -12.58
N ASP A 158 -3.03 4.78 -13.58
CA ASP A 158 -2.73 3.54 -14.30
C ASP A 158 -1.95 2.57 -13.41
N LYS A 159 -1.02 3.08 -12.60
CA LYS A 159 -0.31 2.28 -11.59
C LYS A 159 -1.29 1.73 -10.55
N VAL A 160 -2.22 2.55 -10.05
CA VAL A 160 -3.26 2.12 -9.10
C VAL A 160 -4.22 1.10 -9.72
N ALA A 161 -4.73 1.36 -10.92
CA ALA A 161 -5.63 0.45 -11.62
C ALA A 161 -4.97 -0.91 -11.93
N LYS A 162 -3.67 -0.92 -12.20
CA LYS A 162 -2.89 -2.16 -12.33
C LYS A 162 -2.75 -2.88 -10.98
N TRP A 163 -2.49 -2.16 -9.90
CA TRP A 163 -2.37 -2.71 -8.54
C TRP A 163 -3.69 -3.33 -8.04
N MET A 164 -4.84 -2.74 -8.40
CA MET A 164 -6.17 -3.23 -8.03
C MET A 164 -6.58 -4.53 -8.74
N LYS A 165 -5.89 -4.92 -9.81
CA LYS A 165 -6.22 -6.15 -10.54
C LYS A 165 -5.74 -7.37 -9.75
N PRO A 166 -6.60 -8.39 -9.55
CA PRO A 166 -6.17 -9.62 -8.91
C PRO A 166 -5.10 -10.30 -9.77
N VAL A 167 -3.96 -10.61 -9.16
CA VAL A 167 -2.88 -11.35 -9.80
C VAL A 167 -2.87 -12.77 -9.25
N ALA A 168 -2.95 -13.76 -10.14
CA ALA A 168 -2.83 -15.16 -9.75
C ALA A 168 -1.48 -15.40 -9.05
N TYR A 169 -1.53 -16.01 -7.86
CA TYR A 169 -0.34 -16.32 -7.08
C TYR A 169 0.52 -17.36 -7.81
N ASN A 170 1.80 -17.07 -7.99
CA ASN A 170 2.77 -18.01 -8.56
C ASN A 170 4.11 -17.84 -7.86
N LYS A 171 4.40 -18.74 -6.92
CA LYS A 171 5.61 -18.70 -6.09
C LYS A 171 6.91 -18.66 -6.90
N LYS A 172 7.04 -19.50 -7.94
CA LYS A 172 8.27 -19.55 -8.76
C LYS A 172 8.53 -18.24 -9.48
N ARG A 173 7.47 -17.65 -10.08
CA ARG A 173 7.55 -16.34 -10.74
C ARG A 173 7.93 -15.25 -9.76
N MET A 174 7.36 -15.27 -8.54
CA MET A 174 7.67 -14.28 -7.51
C MET A 174 9.12 -14.38 -7.04
N VAL A 175 9.62 -15.58 -6.72
CA VAL A 175 11.00 -15.78 -6.26
C VAL A 175 12.01 -15.33 -7.31
N LYS A 176 11.83 -15.75 -8.57
CA LYS A 176 12.73 -15.33 -9.67
C LYS A 176 12.67 -13.81 -9.92
N GLY A 177 11.49 -13.21 -9.77
CA GLY A 177 11.32 -11.76 -9.88
C GLY A 177 12.04 -11.01 -8.76
N MET A 178 11.98 -11.53 -7.54
CA MET A 178 12.64 -10.96 -6.37
C MET A 178 14.17 -11.04 -6.47
N GLU A 179 14.72 -12.19 -6.87
CA GLU A 179 16.17 -12.36 -7.07
C GLU A 179 16.72 -11.37 -8.11
N ARG A 180 16.07 -11.29 -9.27
CA ARG A 180 16.44 -10.32 -10.30
C ARG A 180 16.34 -8.87 -9.81
N HIS A 181 15.30 -8.54 -9.04
CA HIS A 181 15.13 -7.19 -8.50
C HIS A 181 16.24 -6.83 -7.50
N LEU A 182 16.65 -7.78 -6.65
CA LEU A 182 17.75 -7.57 -5.71
C LEU A 182 19.08 -7.31 -6.44
N GLU A 183 19.40 -8.07 -7.49
CA GLU A 183 20.60 -7.84 -8.30
C GLU A 183 20.57 -6.49 -9.04
N GLU A 184 19.41 -6.09 -9.55
CA GLU A 184 19.23 -4.78 -10.20
C GLU A 184 19.37 -3.65 -9.18
N GLN A 185 18.80 -3.82 -7.98
CA GLN A 185 18.88 -2.84 -6.90
C GLN A 185 20.30 -2.68 -6.36
N GLU A 186 21.05 -3.77 -6.19
CA GLU A 186 22.45 -3.72 -5.72
C GLU A 186 23.33 -2.90 -6.67
N LYS A 187 23.19 -3.11 -7.98
CA LYS A 187 23.91 -2.33 -9.01
C LYS A 187 23.51 -0.86 -9.01
N GLU A 188 22.22 -0.58 -8.81
CA GLU A 188 21.72 0.79 -8.75
C GLU A 188 22.24 1.52 -7.51
N ASP A 189 22.23 0.85 -6.35
CA ASP A 189 22.74 1.35 -5.09
C ASP A 189 24.25 1.63 -5.18
N GLU A 190 25.04 0.72 -5.74
CA GLU A 190 26.47 0.94 -5.99
C GLU A 190 26.73 2.15 -6.90
N ALA A 191 25.96 2.31 -7.98
CA ALA A 191 26.09 3.45 -8.88
C ALA A 191 25.78 4.78 -8.18
N MET A 192 24.71 4.82 -7.38
CA MET A 192 24.36 6.00 -6.59
C MET A 192 25.42 6.33 -5.54
N ILE A 193 25.96 5.32 -4.84
CA ILE A 193 27.02 5.50 -3.83
C ILE A 193 28.28 6.09 -4.47
N ASN A 194 28.68 5.60 -5.64
CA ASN A 194 29.87 6.07 -6.35
C ASN A 194 29.77 7.53 -6.81
N SER A 195 28.56 7.97 -7.18
CA SER A 195 28.32 9.37 -7.55
C SER A 195 28.14 10.28 -6.34
N PHE A 196 27.50 9.83 -5.28
CA PHE A 196 27.16 10.68 -4.13
C PHE A 196 28.29 10.82 -3.10
N PHE A 197 28.98 9.73 -2.77
CA PHE A 197 29.97 9.73 -1.71
C PHE A 197 31.42 9.79 -2.23
N VAL A 198 32.28 10.46 -1.46
CA VAL A 198 33.71 10.55 -1.76
C VAL A 198 34.33 9.15 -1.75
N GLY A 199 34.93 8.77 -2.89
CA GLY A 199 35.63 7.49 -3.06
C GLY A 199 34.73 6.26 -3.01
N GLY A 200 33.41 6.41 -3.22
CA GLY A 200 32.46 5.28 -3.18
C GLY A 200 32.32 4.65 -1.79
N LYS A 201 32.76 5.34 -0.74
CA LYS A 201 32.58 4.89 0.65
C LYS A 201 31.12 5.07 1.03
N HIS A 202 30.57 4.12 1.78
CA HIS A 202 29.22 4.24 2.35
C HIS A 202 29.28 3.98 3.87
N PRO A 203 28.25 4.38 4.65
CA PRO A 203 28.26 4.31 6.12
C PRO A 203 28.32 2.90 6.77
N GLY A 204 28.69 1.86 6.02
CA GLY A 204 29.01 0.51 6.50
C GLY A 204 27.92 -0.56 6.29
N LYS A 205 28.35 -1.83 6.24
CA LYS A 205 27.55 -3.05 5.98
C LYS A 205 26.43 -3.36 6.99
N TYR A 206 26.42 -2.72 8.16
CA TYR A 206 25.51 -3.07 9.27
C TYR A 206 24.34 -2.09 9.45
N LYS A 207 24.22 -1.06 8.62
CA LYS A 207 23.22 0.03 8.80
C LYS A 207 21.99 -0.10 7.89
N GLY A 208 21.74 -1.33 7.43
CA GLY A 208 20.49 -1.78 6.80
C GLY A 208 19.89 -0.81 5.80
N GLY A 209 20.55 -0.51 4.67
CA GLY A 209 20.01 0.19 3.50
C GLY A 209 19.42 1.60 3.68
N GLN A 210 19.13 2.03 4.90
CA GLN A 210 18.36 3.25 5.21
C GLN A 210 19.05 4.50 4.68
N TYR A 211 20.39 4.54 4.69
CA TYR A 211 21.16 5.66 4.17
C TYR A 211 20.88 5.94 2.68
N MET A 212 20.45 4.94 1.91
CA MET A 212 20.03 5.13 0.52
C MET A 212 18.77 5.99 0.43
N ASP A 213 17.82 5.81 1.34
CA ASP A 213 16.60 6.62 1.36
C ASP A 213 16.91 8.09 1.69
N PHE A 214 17.81 8.32 2.66
CA PHE A 214 18.28 9.66 3.01
C PHE A 214 19.10 10.32 1.90
N LEU A 215 19.94 9.54 1.20
CA LEU A 215 20.69 9.99 0.03
C LEU A 215 19.72 10.43 -1.06
N LYS A 216 18.72 9.60 -1.37
CA LYS A 216 17.68 9.94 -2.36
C LYS A 216 16.93 11.21 -1.95
N ASP A 217 16.62 11.41 -0.67
CA ASP A 217 15.94 12.62 -0.19
C ASP A 217 16.80 13.87 -0.33
N HIS A 218 18.09 13.76 -0.04
CA HIS A 218 19.06 14.84 -0.22
C HIS A 218 19.13 15.27 -1.70
N VAL A 219 19.40 14.31 -2.59
CA VAL A 219 19.49 14.55 -4.04
C VAL A 219 18.17 15.06 -4.60
N SER A 220 17.04 14.48 -4.16
CA SER A 220 15.69 14.95 -4.48
C SER A 220 15.55 16.45 -4.23
N LYS A 221 15.93 16.91 -3.04
CA LYS A 221 15.81 18.32 -2.65
C LYS A 221 16.75 19.24 -3.42
N ASP A 222 17.96 18.78 -3.72
CA ASP A 222 18.93 19.53 -4.50
C ASP A 222 18.51 19.70 -5.96
N LEU A 223 17.91 18.65 -6.55
CA LEU A 223 17.43 18.67 -7.92
C LEU A 223 16.00 19.21 -8.07
N GLY A 224 15.25 19.31 -6.98
CA GLY A 224 13.81 19.61 -7.01
C GLY A 224 12.97 18.49 -7.63
N VAL A 225 13.48 17.26 -7.67
CA VAL A 225 12.84 16.08 -8.27
C VAL A 225 12.24 15.22 -7.16
N PRO A 226 11.02 14.66 -7.31
CA PRO A 226 10.41 13.84 -6.25
C PRO A 226 11.28 12.64 -5.85
N TRP A 227 11.33 12.39 -4.55
CA TRP A 227 12.13 11.32 -3.93
C TRP A 227 11.99 9.94 -4.61
N HIS A 228 10.77 9.54 -4.98
CA HIS A 228 10.51 8.23 -5.59
C HIS A 228 11.01 8.09 -7.04
N GLN A 229 11.49 9.18 -7.64
CA GLN A 229 12.06 9.23 -8.99
C GLN A 229 13.58 9.36 -8.98
N ILE A 230 14.21 9.38 -7.80
CA ILE A 230 15.67 9.42 -7.70
C ILE A 230 16.23 8.03 -7.93
N ASP A 231 16.77 7.86 -9.12
CA ASP A 231 17.54 6.71 -9.58
C ASP A 231 19.03 7.06 -9.73
N SER A 232 19.84 6.07 -10.08
CA SER A 232 21.28 6.27 -10.36
C SER A 232 21.57 7.34 -11.42
N LYS A 233 20.68 7.55 -12.39
CA LYS A 233 20.87 8.59 -13.42
C LYS A 233 20.68 9.98 -12.85
N ARG A 234 19.68 10.18 -11.97
CA ARG A 234 19.47 11.45 -11.27
C ARG A 234 20.61 11.77 -10.30
N VAL A 235 21.14 10.78 -9.60
CA VAL A 235 22.32 11.01 -8.74
C VAL A 235 23.56 11.37 -9.56
N LYS A 236 23.71 10.79 -10.76
CA LYS A 236 24.76 11.21 -11.68
C LYS A 236 24.54 12.63 -12.23
N GLU A 237 23.31 12.99 -12.57
CA GLU A 237 22.95 14.37 -12.96
C GLU A 237 23.30 15.37 -11.84
N TRP A 238 23.08 14.99 -10.59
CA TRP A 238 23.48 15.78 -9.42
C TRP A 238 25.00 15.97 -9.35
N GLU A 239 25.80 14.91 -9.56
CA GLU A 239 27.26 15.04 -9.65
C GLU A 239 27.68 15.95 -10.83
N GLU A 240 27.08 15.79 -12.01
CA GLU A 240 27.37 16.58 -13.21
C GLU A 240 26.99 18.06 -13.08
N LYS A 241 26.00 18.38 -12.25
CA LYS A 241 25.64 19.76 -11.88
C LYS A 241 26.65 20.43 -10.94
N GLY A 242 27.67 19.69 -10.50
CA GLY A 242 28.75 20.21 -9.68
C GLY A 242 28.45 20.25 -8.19
N PHE A 243 27.44 19.49 -7.73
CA PHE A 243 27.25 19.31 -6.29
C PHE A 243 28.42 18.51 -5.70
N GLU A 244 28.90 18.92 -4.53
CA GLU A 244 30.05 18.31 -3.90
C GLU A 244 29.73 16.92 -3.36
N LYS A 245 30.58 15.95 -3.69
CA LYS A 245 30.47 14.60 -3.11
C LYS A 245 30.64 14.67 -1.60
N ILE A 246 29.88 13.83 -0.90
CA ILE A 246 29.75 13.88 0.55
C ILE A 246 30.70 12.88 1.21
N ASN A 247 31.28 13.25 2.35
CA ASN A 247 31.98 12.31 3.21
C ASN A 247 30.94 11.46 3.98
N ALA A 248 30.91 10.15 3.72
CA ALA A 248 29.94 9.23 4.30
C ALA A 248 29.98 9.17 5.84
N ASP A 249 31.17 9.25 6.44
CA ASP A 249 31.35 9.13 7.89
C ASP A 249 30.88 10.39 8.63
N GLU A 250 31.02 11.56 8.01
CA GLU A 250 30.60 12.84 8.58
C GLU A 250 29.11 13.10 8.38
N TRP A 251 28.56 12.69 7.23
CA TRP A 251 27.17 12.93 6.88
C TRP A 251 26.20 11.99 7.57
N TRP A 252 26.61 10.75 7.81
CA TRP A 252 25.70 9.74 8.35
C TRP A 252 25.66 9.75 9.88
N HIS A 253 24.47 10.05 10.41
CA HIS A 253 24.08 9.71 11.78
C HIS A 253 22.83 8.83 11.80
N GLU A 254 22.62 8.12 12.91
CA GLU A 254 21.45 7.29 13.10
C GLU A 254 20.17 8.15 13.10
N PRO A 255 19.12 7.77 12.35
CA PRO A 255 17.91 8.55 12.27
C PRO A 255 17.22 8.69 13.63
N ASN A 256 16.78 9.90 13.98
CA ASN A 256 15.95 10.10 15.15
C ASN A 256 14.50 9.65 14.91
N GLU A 257 13.65 9.73 15.94
CA GLU A 257 12.27 9.24 15.85
C GLU A 257 11.44 9.94 14.78
N GLU A 258 11.59 11.26 14.63
CA GLU A 258 10.83 12.06 13.66
C GLU A 258 11.26 11.69 12.23
N GLU A 259 12.56 11.53 12.01
CA GLU A 259 13.10 11.11 10.71
C GLU A 259 12.61 9.71 10.33
N ARG A 260 12.64 8.76 11.27
CA ARG A 260 12.12 7.40 11.04
C ARG A 260 10.65 7.41 10.66
N LYS A 261 9.81 8.15 11.40
CA LYS A 261 8.38 8.30 11.10
C LYS A 261 8.16 8.91 9.72
N ARG A 262 8.88 9.98 9.40
CA ARG A 262 8.81 10.65 8.09
C ARG A 262 9.16 9.68 6.96
N PHE A 263 10.26 8.94 7.09
CA PHE A 263 10.71 8.04 6.02
C PHE A 263 9.79 6.84 5.84
N MET A 264 9.31 6.22 6.92
CA MET A 264 8.30 5.16 6.81
C MET A 264 7.07 5.66 6.05
N LYS A 265 6.59 6.87 6.37
CA LYS A 265 5.49 7.49 5.64
C LYS A 265 5.82 7.74 4.17
N MET A 266 7.04 8.20 3.87
CA MET A 266 7.48 8.44 2.49
C MET A 266 7.67 7.15 1.69
N LEU A 267 8.01 6.03 2.32
CA LEU A 267 8.18 4.74 1.65
C LEU A 267 6.83 4.13 1.25
N GLU A 268 5.80 4.33 2.07
CA GLU A 268 4.45 3.82 1.83
C GLU A 268 3.88 4.30 0.47
N GLY A 269 3.58 3.35 -0.41
CA GLY A 269 2.93 3.64 -1.70
C GLY A 269 3.82 4.32 -2.75
N GLY A 270 5.13 4.44 -2.52
CA GLY A 270 6.05 5.16 -3.43
C GLY A 270 5.97 4.70 -4.89
N SER A 271 5.80 3.39 -5.13
CA SER A 271 5.69 2.80 -6.47
C SER A 271 4.38 3.12 -7.21
N LEU A 272 3.37 3.66 -6.52
CA LEU A 272 2.06 4.02 -7.08
C LEU A 272 1.94 5.53 -7.35
N ARG A 273 2.97 6.30 -7.01
CA ARG A 273 2.99 7.74 -7.21
C ARG A 273 3.23 8.09 -8.68
N LYS A 274 2.71 9.25 -9.06
CA LYS A 274 2.89 9.83 -10.39
C LYS A 274 4.32 10.32 -10.58
N ASP A 275 4.86 10.10 -11.77
CA ASP A 275 6.15 10.65 -12.18
C ASP A 275 5.93 12.07 -12.73
N LEU A 276 6.81 13.02 -12.40
CA LEU A 276 6.62 14.46 -12.62
C LEU A 276 7.60 15.00 -13.66
#